data_AF-A0A8R7UGR8-F1
#
_entry.id   AF-A0A8R7UGR8-F1
#
_cell.length_a   1.000
_cell.length_b   1.000
_cell.length_c   1.000
_cell.angle_alpha   90.00
_cell.angle_beta   90.00
_cell.angle_gamma   90.00
#
_symmetry.space_group_name_H-M   'P 1'
#
loop_
_entity.id
_entity.type
_entity.pdbx_description
1 polymer ?
#
loop_
_entity_poly.entity_id
_entity_poly.type
_entity_poly.pdbx_seq_one_letter_code
_entity_poly.pdbx_strand_id
1 'polypeptide(L)' 'MVQLVEIPLEEKKDEKLVKWLRHYSSAQSILIVGDGDFSFSRALATAFGSGENIVATSLDSYVHLISMYSKAEPNVT' A
#
# COMPACT_ATOMS: atom_id res chain seq x y z
N MET A 1 -43.19 -10.41 -30.35
CA MET A 1 -41.87 -10.80 -29.86
C MET A 1 -41.28 -9.56 -29.21
N VAL A 2 -41.00 -9.59 -27.91
CA VAL A 2 -40.40 -8.45 -27.21
C VAL A 2 -38.90 -8.66 -27.24
N GLN A 3 -38.15 -7.77 -27.90
CA GLN A 3 -36.70 -7.82 -27.89
C GLN A 3 -36.23 -7.31 -26.52
N LEU A 4 -35.67 -8.19 -25.68
CA LEU A 4 -34.92 -7.74 -24.51
C LEU A 4 -33.65 -7.04 -25.01
N VAL A 5 -33.53 -5.76 -24.72
CA VAL A 5 -32.29 -5.02 -24.95
C VAL A 5 -31.42 -5.25 -23.74
N GLU A 6 -30.32 -5.99 -23.91
CA GLU A 6 -29.28 -6.10 -22.89
C GLU A 6 -28.61 -4.73 -22.76
N ILE A 7 -28.92 -4.04 -21.65
CA ILE A 7 -28.26 -2.78 -21.30
C ILE A 7 -26.87 -3.17 -20.79
N PRO A 8 -25.77 -2.70 -21.42
CA PRO A 8 -24.44 -2.95 -20.90
C PRO A 8 -24.37 -2.33 -19.50
N LEU A 9 -24.12 -3.17 -18.49
CA LEU A 9 -23.76 -2.67 -17.17
C LEU A 9 -22.38 -2.05 -17.31
N GLU A 10 -22.33 -0.71 -17.41
CA GLU A 10 -21.08 0.02 -17.28
C GLU A 10 -20.43 -0.40 -15.96
N GLU A 11 -19.31 -1.11 -16.07
CA GLU A 11 -18.45 -1.43 -14.94
C GLU A 11 -18.05 -0.10 -14.30
N LYS A 12 -18.67 0.23 -13.15
CA LYS A 12 -18.20 1.32 -12.31
C LYS A 12 -16.75 0.99 -11.94
N LYS A 13 -15.80 1.72 -12.52
CA LYS A 13 -14.43 1.76 -12.00
C LYS A 13 -14.55 2.07 -10.52
N ASP A 14 -14.15 1.12 -9.68
CA ASP A 14 -14.04 1.33 -8.24
C ASP A 14 -13.15 2.56 -8.03
N GLU A 15 -13.77 3.71 -7.77
CA GLU A 15 -13.05 4.87 -7.27
C GLU A 15 -12.44 4.40 -5.95
N LYS A 16 -11.11 4.23 -5.90
CA LYS A 16 -10.38 3.84 -4.69
C LYS A 16 -10.75 4.85 -3.59
N LEU A 17 -11.66 4.46 -2.70
CA LEU A 17 -12.10 5.29 -1.58
C LEU A 17 -10.87 5.72 -0.77
N VAL A 18 -10.73 7.03 -0.58
CA VAL A 18 -9.60 7.61 0.18
C VAL A 18 -9.72 7.17 1.64
N LYS A 19 -8.71 6.46 2.13
CA LYS A 19 -8.61 6.02 3.52
C LYS A 19 -7.74 6.99 4.32
N TRP A 20 -8.11 7.19 5.59
CA TRP A 20 -7.38 8.04 6.52
C TRP A 20 -6.94 7.24 7.74
N LEU A 21 -5.66 7.37 8.10
CA LEU A 21 -5.09 6.85 9.34
C LEU A 21 -4.43 8.00 10.10
N ARG A 22 -5.15 8.55 11.09
CA ARG A 22 -4.74 9.74 11.86
C ARG A 22 -4.38 10.91 10.93
N HIS A 23 -3.09 11.16 10.72
CA HIS A 23 -2.56 12.27 9.92
C HIS A 23 -2.21 11.87 8.48
N TYR A 24 -2.31 10.59 8.14
CA TYR A 24 -1.96 10.06 6.83
C TYR A 24 -3.21 9.75 6.02
N SER A 25 -3.17 10.07 4.73
CA SER A 25 -4.20 9.75 3.76
C SER A 25 -3.65 8.87 2.65
N SER A 26 -4.43 7.89 2.20
CA SER A 26 -4.06 7.02 1.07
C SER A 26 -3.92 7.78 -0.26
N ALA A 27 -4.39 9.04 -0.32
CA ALA A 27 -4.24 9.91 -1.48
C ALA A 27 -2.92 10.72 -1.47
N GLN A 28 -2.16 10.71 -0.38
CA GLN A 28 -0.87 11.39 -0.29
C GLN A 28 0.25 10.53 -0.87
N SER A 29 1.22 11.17 -1.53
CA SER A 29 2.53 10.57 -1.79
C SER A 29 3.41 10.72 -0.54
N ILE A 30 3.88 9.62 0.01
CA ILE A 30 4.57 9.57 1.31
C ILE A 30 5.97 8.95 1.10
N LEU A 31 7.01 9.68 1.51
CA LEU A 31 8.38 9.16 1.63
C LEU A 31 8.67 8.92 3.11
N ILE A 32 9.02 7.68 3.46
CA ILE A 32 9.42 7.30 4.81
C ILE A 32 10.94 7.10 4.81
N VAL A 33 11.63 7.88 5.63
CA VAL A 33 13.09 7.88 5.73
C VAL A 33 13.54 7.16 6.98
N GLY A 34 14.36 6.12 6.81
CA GLY A 34 14.91 5.37 7.94
C GLY A 34 13.87 4.52 8.67
N ASP A 35 13.01 3.81 7.94
CA ASP A 35 12.00 2.90 8.50
C ASP A 35 12.64 1.75 9.32
N GLY A 36 13.89 1.41 9.01
CA GLY A 36 14.57 0.27 9.62
C GLY A 36 14.07 -1.01 8.96
N ASP A 37 13.29 -1.82 9.69
CA ASP A 37 12.79 -3.13 9.27
C ASP A 37 11.50 -3.08 8.44
N PHE A 38 11.06 -1.88 8.02
CA PHE A 38 9.87 -1.63 7.20
C PHE A 38 8.53 -1.90 7.89
N SER A 39 8.52 -2.15 9.20
CA SER A 39 7.30 -2.45 9.94
C SER A 39 6.30 -1.29 9.94
N PHE A 40 6.78 -0.04 10.00
CA PHE A 40 5.91 1.13 9.98
C PHE A 40 5.26 1.31 8.59
N SER A 41 6.06 1.30 7.52
CA SER A 41 5.56 1.35 6.15
C SER A 41 4.56 0.25 5.85
N ARG A 42 4.85 -0.99 6.26
CA ARG A 42 3.94 -2.11 6.02
C ARG A 42 2.62 -1.97 6.77
N ALA A 43 2.65 -1.50 8.01
CA ALA A 43 1.43 -1.23 8.77
C ALA A 43 0.59 -0.14 8.08
N LEU A 44 1.23 0.92 7.58
CA LEU A 44 0.56 2.01 6.87
C LEU A 44 -0.03 1.54 5.53
N ALA A 45 0.74 0.80 4.74
CA ALA A 45 0.27 0.20 3.48
C ALA A 45 -0.91 -0.75 3.72
N THR A 46 -0.87 -1.54 4.79
CA THR A 46 -1.97 -2.44 5.19
C THR A 46 -3.22 -1.66 5.55
N ALA A 47 -3.09 -0.58 6.33
CA ALA A 47 -4.21 0.30 6.69
C ALA A 47 -4.84 0.96 5.45
N PHE A 48 -4.02 1.32 4.46
CA PHE A 48 -4.49 1.84 3.17
C PHE A 48 -5.00 0.73 2.23
N GLY A 49 -4.64 -0.53 2.48
CA GLY A 49 -4.88 -1.66 1.58
C GLY A 49 -4.02 -1.62 0.31
N SER A 50 -3.04 -0.73 0.25
CA SER A 50 -2.08 -0.58 -0.84
C SER A 50 -0.89 0.25 -0.37
N GLY A 51 0.30 -0.08 -0.87
CA GLY A 51 1.53 0.69 -0.70
C GLY A 51 1.91 1.56 -1.90
N GLU A 52 1.06 1.65 -2.94
CA GLU A 52 1.41 2.31 -4.23
C GLU A 52 1.92 3.75 -4.07
N ASN A 53 1.41 4.48 -3.06
CA ASN A 53 1.79 5.87 -2.81
C ASN A 53 2.86 6.03 -1.71
N ILE A 54 3.46 4.93 -1.25
CA ILE A 54 4.44 4.91 -0.15
C ILE A 54 5.79 4.47 -0.71
N VAL A 55 6.81 5.31 -0.53
CA VAL A 55 8.21 4.95 -0.75
C VAL A 55 8.87 4.83 0.61
N ALA A 56 9.30 3.62 0.96
CA ALA A 56 9.98 3.32 2.20
C ALA A 56 11.48 3.17 1.97
N THR A 57 12.28 3.73 2.87
CA THR A 57 13.75 3.64 2.78
C THR A 57 14.36 3.21 4.11
N SER A 58 15.45 2.47 4.03
CA SER A 58 16.27 2.07 5.16
C SER A 58 17.74 2.34 4.85
N LEU A 59 18.56 2.51 5.88
CA LEU A 59 20.01 2.71 5.73
C LEU A 59 20.71 1.40 5.31
N ASP A 60 20.21 0.27 5.81
CA ASP A 60 20.83 -1.03 5.62
C ASP A 60 20.58 -1.57 4.21
N SER A 61 21.60 -2.21 3.63
CA SER A 61 21.38 -3.00 2.40
C SER A 61 20.49 -4.19 2.70
N TYR A 62 19.80 -4.72 1.68
CA TYR A 62 18.86 -5.84 1.86
C TYR A 62 19.46 -7.03 2.64
N VAL A 63 20.71 -7.41 2.35
CA VAL A 63 21.41 -8.50 3.05
C VAL A 63 21.61 -8.20 4.53
N HIS A 64 22.04 -6.97 4.88
CA HIS A 64 22.23 -6.58 6.27
C HIS A 64 20.89 -6.49 7.00
N LEU A 65 19.89 -5.91 6.34
CA LEU A 65 18.54 -5.75 6.83
C LEU A 65 17.94 -7.10 7.31
N ILE A 66 17.93 -8.12 6.45
CA ILE A 66 17.36 -9.44 6.81
C ILE A 66 18.19 -10.17 7.87
N SER A 67 19.49 -9.87 7.99
CA SER A 67 20.36 -10.45 9.03
C SER A 67 20.18 -9.81 10.40
N MET A 68 19.90 -8.50 10.44
CA MET A 68 19.80 -7.71 11.67
C MET A 68 18.38 -7.71 12.25
N TYR A 69 17.36 -7.77 11.40
CA TYR A 69 15.97 -7.67 11.81
C TYR A 69 15.21 -8.93 11.40
N SER A 70 14.80 -9.73 12.38
CA SER A 70 14.06 -10.98 12.16
C SER A 70 12.70 -10.80 11.45
N LYS A 71 12.19 -9.57 11.38
CA LYS A 71 10.93 -9.22 10.71
C LYS A 71 11.10 -8.49 9.38
N ALA A 72 12.34 -8.17 8.97
CA ALA A 72 12.55 -7.40 7.75
C ALA A 72 12.05 -8.14 6.50
N GLU A 73 12.42 -9.40 6.32
CA GLU A 73 12.04 -10.20 5.15
C GLU A 73 10.52 -10.24 4.91
N PRO A 74 9.66 -10.59 5.89
CA PRO A 74 8.22 -10.55 5.70
C PRO A 74 7.64 -9.13 5.61
N ASN A 75 8.42 -8.07 5.87
CA ASN A 75 7.96 -6.69 5.73
C ASN A 75 8.26 -6.07 4.36
N VAL A 76 9.20 -6.64 3.61
CA VAL A 76 9.62 -6.17 2.28
C VAL A 76 9.12 -7.07 1.13
N THR A 77 8.53 -8.22 1.46
CA THR A 77 8.00 -9.23 0.51
C THR A 77 6.49 -9.30 0.60
#